data_AF-A0A1C7DNP0-F1
#
_entry.id   AF-A0A1C7DNP0-F1
#
_cell.length_a   1.000
_cell.length_b   1.000
_cell.length_c   1.000
_cell.angle_alpha   90.00
_cell.angle_beta   90.00
_cell.angle_gamma   90.00
#
_symmetry.space_group_name_H-M   'P 1'
#
loop_
_entity.id
_entity.type
_entity.pdbx_description
1 polymer ?
#
loop_
_entity_poly.entity_id
_entity_poly.type
_entity_poly.pdbx_seq_one_letter_code
_entity_poly.pdbx_strand_id
1 'polypeptide(L)' 'MREKKIRGIKRKIEEMVNRIEENTMAFPTEFYNGYWHMHLPVGQDLISSDKTPWKVKQLCILKLVDRAAYLKGV' A
#
# COMPACT_ATOMS: atom_id res chain seq x y z
N MET A 1 9.36 -22.24 -16.80
CA MET A 1 9.91 -21.62 -15.56
C MET A 1 8.75 -21.01 -14.75
N ARG A 2 8.35 -21.68 -13.65
CA ARG A 2 7.58 -21.20 -12.47
C ARG A 2 6.44 -20.16 -12.64
N GLU A 3 5.21 -20.62 -12.86
CA GLU A 3 3.98 -19.87 -12.49
C GLU A 3 3.91 -19.56 -10.99
N LYS A 4 4.56 -20.38 -10.15
CA LYS A 4 4.64 -20.23 -8.69
C LYS A 4 5.17 -18.85 -8.22
N LYS A 5 5.93 -18.12 -9.06
CA LYS A 5 6.44 -16.77 -8.73
C LYS A 5 5.37 -15.67 -8.86
N ILE A 6 4.47 -15.78 -9.84
CA ILE A 6 3.49 -14.71 -10.15
C ILE A 6 2.38 -14.69 -9.10
N ARG A 7 1.84 -15.87 -8.72
CA ARG A 7 0.79 -15.97 -7.68
C ARG A 7 1.25 -15.40 -6.33
N GLY A 8 2.49 -15.66 -5.93
CA GLY A 8 3.02 -15.15 -4.66
C GLY A 8 3.13 -13.62 -4.62
N ILE A 9 3.52 -13.01 -5.74
CA ILE A 9 3.56 -11.55 -5.89
C ILE A 9 2.14 -10.99 -5.88
N LYS A 10 1.22 -11.58 -6.66
CA LYS A 10 -0.18 -11.14 -6.70
C LYS A 10 -0.83 -11.14 -5.31
N ARG A 11 -0.65 -12.22 -4.54
CA ARG A 11 -1.17 -12.31 -3.16
C ARG A 11 -0.60 -11.21 -2.25
N LYS A 12 0.70 -10.92 -2.34
CA LYS A 12 1.31 -9.83 -1.55
C LYS A 12 0.73 -8.47 -1.92
N ILE A 13 0.42 -8.25 -3.20
CA ILE A 13 -0.18 -7.00 -3.67
C ILE A 13 -1.62 -6.86 -3.18
N GLU A 14 -2.41 -7.92 -3.27
CA GLU A 14 -3.79 -7.94 -2.75
C GLU A 14 -3.82 -7.69 -1.24
N GLU A 15 -2.94 -8.34 -0.50
CA GLU A 15 -2.81 -8.15 0.95
C GLU A 15 -2.39 -6.71 1.30
N MET A 16 -1.45 -6.12 0.54
CA MET A 16 -1.08 -4.71 0.69
C MET A 16 -2.28 -3.79 0.49
N VAL A 17 -3.04 -3.98 -0.59
CA VAL A 17 -4.19 -3.13 -0.92
C VAL A 17 -5.25 -3.21 0.18
N ASN A 18 -5.60 -4.42 0.60
CA ASN A 18 -6.60 -4.63 1.65
C ASN A 18 -6.19 -3.96 2.96
N ARG A 19 -4.92 -4.14 3.38
CA ARG A 19 -4.42 -3.50 4.61
C ARG A 19 -4.37 -1.98 4.51
N ILE A 20 -4.03 -1.42 3.35
CA ILE A 20 -4.08 0.04 3.14
C ILE A 20 -5.53 0.53 3.29
N GLU A 21 -6.49 -0.16 2.68
CA GLU A 21 -7.91 0.18 2.76
C GLU A 21 -8.45 0.06 4.19
N GLU A 22 -8.17 -1.05 4.89
CA GLU A 22 -8.56 -1.29 6.28
C GLU A 22 -8.10 -0.18 7.22
N ASN A 23 -6.82 0.21 7.14
CA ASN A 23 -6.27 1.24 8.00
C ASN A 23 -6.69 2.67 7.62
N THR A 24 -7.36 2.86 6.48
CA THR A 24 -7.85 4.16 6.01
C THR A 24 -9.37 4.15 5.85
N MET A 25 -10.09 3.24 6.50
CA MET A 25 -11.57 3.19 6.42
C MET A 25 -12.23 4.43 7.03
N ALA A 26 -11.60 5.04 8.03
CA ALA A 26 -12.07 6.25 8.69
C ALA A 26 -10.93 7.26 8.81
N PHE A 27 -11.29 8.54 8.91
CA PHE A 27 -10.32 9.60 9.14
C PHE A 27 -9.65 9.38 10.51
N PRO A 28 -8.32 9.46 10.59
CA PRO A 28 -7.60 9.20 11.84
C PRO A 28 -7.97 10.23 12.91
N THR A 29 -8.12 9.76 14.14
CA THR A 29 -8.39 10.59 15.32
C THR A 29 -7.13 10.90 16.13
N GLU A 30 -6.10 10.05 16.00
CA GLU A 30 -4.84 10.19 16.73
C GLU A 30 -3.75 10.74 15.82
N PHE A 31 -3.15 11.86 16.24
CA PHE A 31 -2.05 12.52 15.53
C PHE A 31 -0.85 12.65 16.46
N TYR A 32 0.33 12.25 15.99
CA TYR A 32 1.58 12.43 16.69
C TYR A 32 2.30 13.66 16.10
N ASN A 33 2.57 14.67 16.94
CA ASN A 33 3.13 15.96 16.51
C ASN A 33 2.35 16.65 15.38
N GLY A 34 1.02 16.47 15.33
CA GLY A 34 0.18 17.01 14.26
C GLY A 34 0.18 16.20 12.96
N TYR A 35 0.91 15.08 12.93
CA TYR A 35 0.96 14.18 11.78
C TYR A 35 0.30 12.85 12.10
N TRP A 36 -0.38 12.29 11.12
CA TRP A 36 -0.77 10.90 11.16
C TRP A 36 0.27 10.06 10.43
N HIS A 37 0.71 8.97 11.06
CA HIS A 37 1.73 8.09 10.52
C HIS A 37 1.16 6.69 10.34
N MET A 38 1.40 6.13 9.17
CA MET A 38 1.07 4.76 8.83
C MET A 38 2.33 4.05 8.34
N HIS A 39 2.65 2.92 8.94
CA HIS A 39 3.60 2.00 8.34
C HIS A 39 2.97 1.36 7.11
N LEU A 40 3.66 1.48 5.97
CA LEU A 40 3.28 0.80 4.74
C LEU A 40 3.14 -0.71 5.03
N PRO A 41 2.00 -1.34 4.70
CA PRO A 41 1.76 -2.75 5.00
C PRO A 41 2.47 -3.69 4.00
N VAL A 42 3.68 -3.32 3.62
CA VAL A 42 4.59 -4.07 2.74
C VAL A 42 6.01 -3.96 3.26
N GLY A 43 6.83 -4.94 2.91
CA GLY A 43 8.26 -4.84 3.16
C GLY A 43 8.86 -3.64 2.43
N GLN A 44 9.83 -2.99 3.06
CA GLN A 44 10.56 -1.86 2.49
C GLN A 44 11.21 -2.22 1.14
N ASP A 45 11.62 -3.49 1.01
CA ASP A 45 12.16 -4.09 -0.20
C ASP A 45 11.18 -4.03 -1.38
N LEU A 46 9.86 -3.99 -1.15
CA LEU A 46 8.89 -3.88 -2.24
C LEU A 46 9.06 -2.57 -3.00
N ILE A 47 9.25 -1.45 -2.30
CA ILE A 47 9.42 -0.12 -2.90
C ILE A 47 10.87 0.07 -3.38
N SER A 48 11.85 -0.31 -2.56
CA SER A 48 13.27 -0.01 -2.83
C SER A 48 13.94 -1.00 -3.79
N SER A 49 13.43 -2.22 -3.96
CA SER A 49 14.09 -3.24 -4.79
C SER A 49 13.86 -3.02 -6.28
N ASP A 50 14.92 -3.14 -7.07
CA ASP A 50 14.85 -3.18 -8.53
C ASP A 50 14.20 -4.47 -9.06
N LYS A 51 14.07 -5.49 -8.20
CA LYS A 51 13.42 -6.76 -8.55
C LYS A 51 11.90 -6.65 -8.53
N THR A 52 11.35 -5.61 -7.92
CA THR A 52 9.91 -5.36 -7.91
C THR A 52 9.50 -4.71 -9.23
N PRO A 53 8.57 -5.29 -9.99
CA PRO A 53 8.10 -4.69 -11.23
C PRO A 53 7.54 -3.28 -11.00
N TRP A 54 7.86 -2.35 -11.89
CA TRP A 54 7.43 -0.95 -11.80
C TRP A 54 5.93 -0.79 -11.54
N LYS A 55 5.08 -1.57 -12.24
CA LYS A 55 3.62 -1.55 -12.08
C LYS A 55 3.15 -1.79 -10.64
N VAL A 56 3.90 -2.60 -9.87
CA VAL A 56 3.57 -2.90 -8.47
C VAL A 56 3.84 -1.68 -7.59
N LYS A 57 4.99 -1.01 -7.79
CA LYS A 57 5.32 0.23 -7.08
C LYS A 57 4.31 1.33 -7.40
N GLN A 58 3.98 1.47 -8.68
CA GLN A 58 2.97 2.42 -9.14
C GLN A 58 1.61 2.16 -8.50
N LEU A 59 1.15 0.91 -8.48
CA LEU A 59 -0.14 0.55 -7.87
C LEU A 59 -0.17 0.90 -6.37
N CYS A 60 0.93 0.65 -5.64
CA CYS A 60 1.04 1.01 -4.23
C CYS A 60 0.87 2.52 -4.03
N ILE A 61 1.61 3.34 -4.78
CA ILE A 61 1.54 4.81 -4.70
C ILE A 61 0.14 5.31 -5.08
N LEU A 62 -0.43 4.81 -6.18
CA LEU A 62 -1.78 5.18 -6.60
C LEU A 62 -2.81 4.86 -5.53
N LYS A 63 -2.76 3.66 -4.94
CA LYS A 63 -3.68 3.28 -3.87
C LYS A 63 -3.55 4.20 -2.64
N LEU A 64 -2.33 4.59 -2.26
CA LEU A 64 -2.13 5.54 -1.15
C LEU A 64 -2.76 6.91 -1.47
N VAL A 65 -2.59 7.42 -2.68
CA VAL A 65 -3.21 8.68 -3.13
C VAL A 65 -4.73 8.56 -3.13
N ASP A 66 -5.28 7.48 -3.66
CA ASP A 66 -6.72 7.22 -3.69
C ASP A 66 -7.32 7.18 -2.28
N ARG A 67 -6.62 6.56 -1.31
CA ARG A 67 -7.07 6.54 0.08
C ARG A 67 -6.98 7.89 0.76
N ALA A 68 -5.95 8.68 0.46
CA ALA A 68 -5.87 10.05 0.97
C ALA A 68 -7.03 10.91 0.43
N ALA A 69 -7.39 10.76 -0.84
CA ALA A 69 -8.56 11.43 -1.44
C ALA A 69 -9.87 10.96 -0.78
N TYR A 70 -10.04 9.65 -0.61
CA TYR A 70 -11.19 9.05 0.08
C TYR A 70 -11.37 9.63 1.49
N LEU A 71 -10.29 9.73 2.27
CA LEU A 71 -10.32 10.30 3.62
C LEU A 71 -10.68 11.80 3.62
N LYS A 72 -10.28 12.54 2.59
CA LYS A 72 -10.64 13.95 2.42
C LYS A 72 -12.11 14.13 1.99
N GLY A 73 -12.76 13.08 1.49
CA GLY A 73 -14.11 13.15 0.92
C GLY A 73 -14.16 13.83 -0.46
N VAL A 74 -13.05 13.76 -1.22
CA VAL A 74 -12.92 14.32 -2.58
C VAL A 74 -12.97 13.21 -3.62
#